data_AF-A0A7J9KEW0-F1
#
_entry.id   AF-A0A7J9KEW0-F1
#
_cell.length_a   1.000
_cell.length_b   1.000
_cell.length_c   1.000
_cell.angle_alpha   90.00
_cell.angle_beta   90.00
_cell.angle_gamma   90.00
#
_symmetry.space_group_name_H-M   'P 1'
#
loop_
_entity.id
_entity.type
_entity.pdbx_description
1 polymer ?
#
loop_
_entity_poly.entity_id
_entity_poly.type
_entity_poly.pdbx_seq_one_letter_code
_entity_poly.pdbx_strand_id
1 'polypeptide(L)' 'MRDFRRVLEDCCLNDLGFIGRWFTWERERFASTNIRERLDRGLASLNWLNLFPGYRLEHLSHSFSDHCPLLLDTLG' A
#
# COMPACT_ATOMS: atom_id res chain seq x y z
N MET A 1 -10.08 11.00 4.38
CA MET A 1 -8.63 11.18 4.62
C MET A 1 -8.25 11.81 5.96
N ARG A 2 -9.05 12.70 6.58
CA ARG A 2 -8.71 13.25 7.91
C ARG A 2 -8.77 12.19 9.00
N ASP A 3 -9.88 11.45 9.08
CA ASP A 3 -10.07 10.42 10.12
C ASP A 3 -9.06 9.28 9.98
N PHE A 4 -8.76 8.87 8.74
CA PHE A 4 -7.70 7.89 8.47
C PHE A 4 -6.35 8.35 9.05
N ARG A 5 -5.91 9.58 8.74
CA ARG A 5 -4.66 10.12 9.29
C ARG A 5 -4.67 10.19 10.82
N ARG A 6 -5.79 10.59 11.40
CA ARG A 6 -5.95 10.61 12.86
C ARG A 6 -5.76 9.23 13.48
N VAL A 7 -6.30 8.17 12.87
CA VAL A 7 -6.09 6.79 13.35
C VAL A 7 -4.60 6.39 13.27
N LEU A 8 -3.89 6.78 12.20
CA LEU A 8 -2.45 6.51 12.11
C LEU A 8 -1.67 7.21 13.23
N GLU A 9 -2.01 8.47 13.52
CA GLU A 9 -1.41 9.25 14.61
C GLU A 9 -1.73 8.63 15.99
N ASP A 10 -3.02 8.39 16.27
CA ASP A 10 -3.50 7.84 17.54
C ASP A 10 -2.92 6.43 17.82
N CYS A 11 -2.67 5.64 16.77
CA CYS A 11 -2.08 4.30 16.88
C CYS A 11 -0.56 4.27 16.68
N CYS A 12 0.10 5.40 16.45
CA CYS A 12 1.54 5.50 16.17
C CYS A 12 1.99 4.57 15.01
N LEU A 13 1.20 4.53 13.94
CA LEU A 13 1.46 3.76 12.73
C LEU A 13 2.09 4.62 11.64
N ASN A 14 3.10 4.08 10.97
CA ASN A 14 3.83 4.71 9.90
C ASN A 14 3.48 4.03 8.57
N ASP A 15 3.29 4.82 7.50
CA ASP A 15 3.14 4.29 6.13
C ASP A 15 4.50 3.71 5.70
N LEU A 16 4.48 2.44 5.30
CA LEU A 16 5.67 1.69 4.88
C LEU A 16 6.20 2.14 3.50
N GLY A 17 5.48 3.02 2.79
CA GLY A 17 5.75 3.28 1.38
C GLY A 17 5.49 2.04 0.51
N PHE A 18 5.93 2.09 -0.74
CA PHE A 18 5.80 0.97 -1.68
C PHE A 18 6.78 1.11 -2.85
N ILE A 19 7.00 -0.01 -3.54
CA ILE A 19 7.72 -0.12 -4.81
C ILE A 19 6.73 -0.57 -5.89
N GLY A 20 6.82 0.02 -7.09
CA GLY A 20 5.97 -0.32 -8.22
C GLY A 20 4.90 0.74 -8.52
N ARG A 21 3.73 0.30 -8.99
CA ARG A 21 2.67 1.20 -9.48
C ARG A 21 2.08 2.01 -8.32
N TRP A 22 1.71 3.26 -8.58
CA TRP A 22 1.15 4.12 -7.52
C TRP A 22 -0.22 3.64 -7.02
N PHE A 23 -0.99 2.96 -7.86
CA PHE A 23 -2.36 2.54 -7.58
C PHE A 23 -2.41 1.07 -7.15
N THR A 24 -3.37 0.76 -6.28
CA THR A 24 -3.67 -0.61 -5.86
C THR A 24 -5.05 -1.06 -6.30
N TRP A 25 -5.84 -0.13 -6.85
CA TRP A 25 -7.16 -0.40 -7.38
C TRP A 25 -7.37 0.35 -8.70
N GLU A 26 -8.06 -0.29 -9.65
CA GLU A 26 -8.36 0.24 -10.96
C GLU A 26 -9.76 -0.16 -11.43
N ARG A 27 -10.63 0.83 -11.67
CA ARG A 27 -11.94 0.61 -12.28
C ARG A 27 -11.93 0.93 -13.77
N GLU A 28 -12.46 -0.02 -14.53
CA GLU A 28 -12.63 0.00 -16.00
C GLU A 28 -11.32 0.06 -16.78
N ARG A 29 -11.26 -0.59 -17.96
CA ARG A 29 -10.02 -0.73 -18.75
C ARG A 29 -9.90 0.27 -19.90
N PHE A 30 -10.92 1.09 -20.14
CA PHE A 30 -10.91 2.08 -21.22
C PHE A 30 -10.23 3.36 -20.75
N ALA A 31 -9.27 3.88 -21.52
CA ALA A 31 -8.51 5.07 -21.15
C ALA A 31 -9.39 6.30 -20.85
N SER A 32 -10.57 6.40 -21.47
CA SER A 32 -11.52 7.50 -21.26
C SER A 32 -12.31 7.42 -19.96
N THR A 33 -12.41 6.25 -19.33
CA THR A 33 -13.19 6.01 -18.11
C THR A 33 -12.37 5.42 -16.96
N ASN A 34 -11.07 5.24 -17.18
CA ASN A 34 -10.17 4.60 -16.25
C ASN A 34 -9.97 5.44 -14.99
N ILE A 35 -10.36 4.88 -13.85
CA ILE A 35 -10.12 5.48 -12.53
C ILE A 35 -9.13 4.58 -11.79
N ARG A 36 -8.08 5.17 -11.23
CA ARG A 36 -7.04 4.48 -10.47
C ARG A 36 -6.88 5.14 -9.11
N GLU A 37 -6.86 4.34 -8.07
CA GLU A 37 -6.71 4.81 -6.69
C GLU A 37 -5.73 3.93 -5.91
N ARG A 38 -5.17 4.48 -4.83
CA ARG A 38 -4.38 3.72 -3.85
C ARG A 38 -5.18 3.53 -2.57
N LEU A 39 -5.87 2.40 -2.52
CA LEU A 39 -6.75 2.02 -1.40
C LEU A 39 -6.03 1.15 -0.37
N ASP A 40 -5.04 0.38 -0.81
CA ASP A 40 -4.32 -0.58 0.01
C ASP A 40 -2.95 -0.01 0.41
N ARG A 41 -2.59 -0.16 1.69
CA ARG A 41 -1.35 0.40 2.28
C ARG A 41 -0.80 -0.51 3.35
N GLY A 42 0.52 -0.71 3.36
CA GLY A 42 1.22 -1.29 4.50
C GLY A 42 1.47 -0.22 5.57
N LEU A 43 1.06 -0.50 6.80
CA LEU A 43 1.29 0.37 7.95
C LEU A 43 1.99 -0.41 9.05
N ALA A 44 2.95 0.20 9.75
CA ALA A 44 3.64 -0.46 10.85
C ALA A 44 4.02 0.49 11.99
N SER A 45 4.12 -0.06 13.19
CA SER A 45 4.65 0.67 14.34
C SER A 45 6.17 0.81 14.24
N LEU A 46 6.73 1.75 15.00
CA LEU A 46 8.18 1.93 15.08
C LEU A 46 8.90 0.66 15.58
N ASN A 47 8.29 -0.08 16.50
CA ASN A 47 8.87 -1.34 16.98
C ASN A 47 8.99 -2.39 15.86
N TRP A 48 7.99 -2.48 14.99
CA TRP A 48 8.03 -3.39 13.84
C TRP A 48 9.13 -2.96 12.84
N LEU A 49 9.24 -1.67 12.55
CA LEU A 49 10.30 -1.12 11.69
C LEU A 49 11.71 -1.44 12.21
N ASN A 50 11.90 -1.42 13.54
CA ASN A 50 13.18 -1.78 14.16
C ASN A 50 13.48 -3.28 14.06
N LEU A 51 12.46 -4.15 14.04
CA LEU A 51 12.63 -5.58 13.86
C LEU A 51 12.94 -5.95 12.40
N PHE A 52 12.43 -5.18 11.44
CA PHE A 52 12.55 -5.47 10.01
C PHE A 52 13.11 -4.26 9.25
N PRO A 53 14.34 -3.80 9.53
CA PRO A 53 14.88 -2.57 8.93
C PRO A 53 15.10 -2.67 7.42
N GLY A 54 15.18 -3.89 6.87
CA GLY A 54 15.33 -4.16 5.44
C GLY A 54 14.02 -4.39 4.69
N TYR A 55 12.86 -4.16 5.32
CA TYR A 55 11.57 -4.51 4.71
C TYR A 55 11.37 -3.87 3.32
N ARG A 56 10.58 -4.54 2.48
CA ARG A 56 10.13 -4.02 1.19
C ARG A 56 8.66 -4.33 1.00
N LEU A 57 7.90 -3.32 0.55
CA LEU A 57 6.51 -3.50 0.15
C LEU A 57 6.40 -3.27 -1.35
N GLU A 58 5.98 -4.29 -2.10
CA GLU A 58 5.87 -4.22 -3.56
C GLU A 58 4.41 -4.37 -4.02
N HIS A 59 4.00 -3.54 -4.98
CA HIS A 59 2.72 -3.68 -5.66
C HIS A 59 2.89 -4.59 -6.87
N LEU A 60 2.33 -5.79 -6.81
CA LEU A 60 2.43 -6.79 -7.85
C LEU A 60 1.41 -6.56 -8.97
N SER A 61 1.77 -6.92 -10.20
CA SER A 61 0.82 -6.89 -11.31
C SER A 61 -0.11 -8.10 -11.24
N HIS A 62 -1.42 -7.89 -11.41
CA HIS A 62 -2.41 -8.95 -11.48
C HIS A 62 -3.47 -8.65 -12.55
N SER A 63 -4.06 -9.68 -13.16
CA SER A 63 -4.94 -9.53 -14.33
C SER A 63 -6.41 -9.91 -14.10
N PHE A 64 -6.73 -10.50 -12.93
CA PHE A 64 -8.06 -11.05 -12.64
C PHE A 64 -8.87 -10.27 -11.59
N SER A 65 -8.24 -9.32 -10.90
CA SER A 65 -8.88 -8.44 -9.92
C SER A 65 -8.72 -6.98 -10.36
N ASP A 66 -9.66 -6.13 -9.94
CA ASP A 66 -9.51 -4.68 -9.99
C ASP A 66 -8.50 -4.19 -8.94
N HIS A 67 -8.16 -5.02 -7.94
CA HIS A 67 -7.06 -4.79 -7.01
C HIS A 67 -5.73 -5.43 -7.44
N CYS A 68 -4.62 -4.79 -7.05
CA CYS A 68 -3.28 -5.33 -7.16
C CYS A 68 -2.82 -5.93 -5.81
N PRO A 69 -2.14 -7.10 -5.79
CA PRO A 69 -1.61 -7.66 -4.56
C PRO A 69 -0.43 -6.85 -4.00
N LEU A 70 -0.35 -6.78 -2.68
CA LEU A 70 0.78 -6.19 -1.95
C LEU A 70 1.65 -7.33 -1.39
N LEU A 71 2.94 -7.33 -1.73
CA LEU A 71 3.92 -8.26 -1.18
C LEU A 71 4.79 -7.53 -0.15
N LEU A 72 4.71 -7.94 1.11
CA LEU A 72 5.60 -7.47 2.17
C LEU A 72 6.70 -8.51 2.42
N ASP A 73 7.92 -8.18 2.04
CA ASP A 73 9.13 -8.92 2.40
C ASP A 73 9.76 -8.28 3.64
N THR A 74 9.95 -9.06 4.70
CA THR A 74 10.55 -8.60 5.96
C THR A 74 12.08 -8.63 5.97
N LEU A 75 12.69 -9.27 4.97
CA LEU A 75 14.14 -9.49 4.88
C LEU A 75 14.80 -8.62 3.80
N GLY A 76 14.07 -8.28 2.74
CA GLY A 76 14.47 -7.31 1.70
C GLY A 76 15.22 -7.88 0.49
#